data_AF-A0A9W4GER4-F1
#
_entry.id   AF-A0A9W4GER4-F1
#
_cell.length_a   1.000
_cell.length_b   1.000
_cell.length_c   1.000
_cell.angle_alpha   90.00
_cell.angle_beta   90.00
_cell.angle_gamma   90.00
#
_symmetry.space_group_name_H-M   'P 1'
#
loop_
_entity.id
_entity.type
_entity.pdbx_description
1 polymer ?
#
loop_
_entity_poly.entity_id
_entity_poly.type
_entity_poly.pdbx_seq_one_letter_code
_entity_poly.pdbx_strand_id
1 'polypeptide(L)' 'MALHSPNGRPLKSYRTLREFLSCILDAIIGHRDLYADANIPHDDVSEGNVILTKLDADGKPRGIFIDF' A
#
# COMPACT_ATOMS: atom_id res chain seq x y z
N MET A 1 1.48 -9.84 13.11
CA MET A 1 2.36 -10.83 12.45
C MET A 1 2.84 -10.16 11.17
N ALA A 2 4.14 -9.82 11.06
CA ALA A 2 4.61 -9.05 9.92
C ALA A 2 4.52 -9.92 8.66
N LEU A 3 3.61 -9.56 7.74
CA LEU A 3 3.49 -10.25 6.47
C LEU A 3 4.77 -9.97 5.67
N HIS A 4 5.64 -10.97 5.57
CA HIS A 4 6.75 -10.97 4.61
C HIS A 4 6.16 -11.18 3.22
N SER A 5 5.59 -10.13 2.62
CA SER A 5 5.27 -10.15 1.19
C SER A 5 6.58 -10.16 0.41
N PRO A 6 6.85 -11.15 -0.47
CA PRO A 6 8.13 -11.29 -1.17
C PRO A 6 8.50 -10.08 -2.06
N ASN A 7 7.58 -9.14 -2.25
CA ASN A 7 7.71 -8.02 -3.19
C ASN A 7 7.64 -6.62 -2.55
N GLY A 8 7.64 -6.51 -1.22
CA GLY A 8 7.58 -5.21 -0.57
C GLY A 8 8.07 -5.16 0.87
N ARG A 9 8.09 -3.96 1.45
CA ARG A 9 8.54 -3.67 2.81
C ARG A 9 7.48 -2.85 3.57
N PRO A 10 7.44 -2.93 4.91
CA PRO A 10 6.46 -2.18 5.70
C PRO A 10 6.53 -0.68 5.45
N LEU A 11 5.40 0.03 5.46
CA LEU A 11 5.36 1.48 5.31
C LEU A 11 6.35 2.17 6.25
N LYS A 12 6.41 1.77 7.53
CA LYS A 12 7.39 2.27 8.52
C LYS A 12 8.85 2.29 8.08
N SER A 13 9.23 1.50 7.09
CA SER A 13 10.60 1.48 6.59
C SER A 13 10.93 2.61 5.61
N TYR A 14 9.96 3.46 5.22
CA TYR A 14 10.14 4.52 4.21
C TYR A 14 11.44 5.32 4.41
N ARG A 15 12.08 5.68 3.30
CA ARG A 15 13.36 6.40 3.28
C ARG A 15 13.21 7.84 2.81
N THR A 16 12.12 8.14 2.10
CA THR A 16 11.83 9.48 1.61
C THR A 16 10.36 9.84 1.83
N LEU A 17 10.08 11.14 1.92
CA LEU A 17 8.71 11.65 1.98
C LEU A 17 7.89 11.24 0.75
N ARG A 18 8.53 11.15 -0.43
CA ARG A 18 7.88 10.71 -1.66
C ARG A 18 7.39 9.27 -1.54
N GLU A 19 8.22 8.36 -1.03
CA GLU A 19 7.81 6.97 -0.80
C GLU A 19 6.61 6.90 0.14
N PHE A 20 6.65 7.65 1.24
CA PHE A 20 5.56 7.68 2.21
C PHE A 20 4.25 8.19 1.57
N LEU A 21 4.28 9.35 0.92
CA LEU A 21 3.08 9.96 0.32
C LEU A 21 2.53 9.14 -0.84
N SER A 22 3.38 8.59 -1.70
CA SER A 22 2.95 7.70 -2.79
C SER A 22 2.27 6.46 -2.25
N CYS A 23 2.82 5.85 -1.20
CA CYS A 23 2.25 4.64 -0.60
C CYS A 23 0.87 4.88 0.02
N ILE A 24 0.71 5.99 0.74
CA ILE A 24 -0.59 6.39 1.31
C ILE A 24 -1.60 6.71 0.20
N LEU A 25 -1.18 7.41 -0.86
CA LEU A 25 -2.06 7.72 -1.99
C LEU A 25 -2.56 6.44 -2.68
N ASP A 26 -1.65 5.51 -2.96
CA ASP A 26 -1.99 4.25 -3.62
C ASP A 26 -2.92 3.39 -2.74
N ALA A 27 -2.71 3.38 -1.41
CA ALA A 27 -3.60 2.70 -0.47
C ALA A 27 -5.02 3.31 -0.47
N ILE A 28 -5.14 4.65 -0.50
CA ILE A 28 -6.43 5.34 -0.58
C ILE A 28 -7.16 4.99 -1.89
N ILE A 29 -6.44 5.01 -3.02
CA ILE A 29 -7.00 4.66 -4.33
C ILE A 29 -7.47 3.21 -4.32
N GLY A 30 -6.63 2.28 -3.85
CA GLY A 30 -6.98 0.86 -3.77
C GLY A 30 -8.22 0.59 -2.93
N HIS A 31 -8.36 1.25 -1.77
CA HIS A 31 -9.57 1.15 -0.96
C HIS A 31 -10.81 1.71 -1.64
N ARG A 32 -10.70 2.88 -2.27
CA ARG A 32 -11.81 3.47 -3.03
C ARG A 32 -12.28 2.53 -4.13
N ASP A 33 -11.34 1.98 -4.88
CA ASP A 33 -11.64 1.11 -6.03
C ASP A 33 -12.25 -0.21 -5.55
N LEU A 34 -11.74 -0.82 -4.47
CA LEU A 34 -12.36 -2.00 -3.84
C LEU A 34 -13.80 -1.74 -3.38
N TYR A 35 -14.04 -0.60 -2.72
CA TYR A 35 -15.39 -0.23 -2.28
C TYR A 35 -16.33 -0.02 -3.48
N ALA A 36 -15.86 0.69 -4.52
CA ALA A 36 -16.66 1.00 -5.70
C ALA A 36 -16.95 -0.23 -6.58
N ASP A 37 -15.96 -1.10 -6.78
CA ASP A 37 -16.04 -2.19 -7.76
C ASP A 37 -16.52 -3.50 -7.13
N ALA A 38 -16.20 -3.76 -5.86
CA ALA A 38 -16.53 -5.02 -5.19
C ALA A 38 -17.58 -4.87 -4.08
N ASN A 39 -17.96 -3.64 -3.69
CA ASN A 39 -18.86 -3.36 -2.56
C ASN A 39 -18.42 -4.05 -1.25
N ILE A 40 -17.10 -4.22 -1.09
CA ILE A 40 -16.49 -4.79 0.12
C ILE A 40 -16.05 -3.60 1.00
N PRO A 41 -16.70 -3.34 2.14
CA PRO A 41 -16.20 -2.37 3.10
C PRO A 41 -14.95 -2.94 3.78
N HIS A 42 -13.82 -2.23 3.65
CA HIS A 42 -12.57 -2.61 4.29
C HIS A 42 -12.44 -1.86 5.62
N ASP A 43 -12.55 -2.58 6.75
CA ASP A 43 -12.62 -1.96 8.08
C ASP A 43 -11.24 -1.80 8.75
N ASP A 44 -10.21 -2.50 8.26
CA ASP A 44 -8.85 -2.45 8.82
C ASP A 44 -7.88 -1.65 7.93
N VAL A 45 -8.05 -0.33 7.93
CA VAL A 45 -7.09 0.62 7.34
C VAL A 45 -6.02 0.94 8.38
N SER A 46 -5.03 0.05 8.52
CA SER A 46 -3.92 0.23 9.46
C SER A 46 -2.56 0.18 8.78
N GLU A 47 -1.54 0.77 9.43
CA GLU A 47 -0.16 0.79 8.91
C GLU A 47 0.41 -0.61 8.65
N GLY A 48 -0.06 -1.62 9.39
CA GLY A 48 0.34 -3.02 9.22
C GLY A 48 -0.06 -3.60 7.87
N ASN A 49 -1.08 -3.03 7.22
CA ASN A 49 -1.68 -3.51 5.98
C ASN A 49 -1.24 -2.70 4.74
N VAL A 50 -0.34 -1.73 4.92
CA VAL A 50 0.20 -0.90 3.84
C VAL A 50 1.67 -1.26 3.57
N ILE A 51 1.96 -1.70 2.35
CA ILE A 51 3.30 -2.10 1.93
C ILE A 51 3.85 -1.19 0.83
N LEU A 52 5.10 -0.77 1.01
CA LEU A 52 5.93 -0.17 -0.05
C LEU A 52 6.45 -1.27 -0.96
N THR A 53 6.12 -1.19 -2.24
CA THR A 53 6.61 -2.15 -3.24
C THR A 53 7.89 -1.68 -3.91
N LYS A 54 8.51 -2.58 -4.69
CA LYS A 54 9.64 -2.21 -5.54
C LYS A 54 9.23 -1.08 -6.50
N LEU A 55 10.22 -0.28 -6.90
CA LEU A 55 10.02 0.76 -7.90
C LEU A 55 9.45 0.13 -9.18
N ASP A 56 8.53 0.84 -9.84
CA ASP A 56 8.02 0.43 -11.14
C ASP A 56 9.07 0.61 -12.25
N ALA A 57 8.70 0.26 -13.49
CA ALA A 57 9.59 0.36 -14.65
C ALA A 57 10.15 1.78 -14.88
N ASP A 58 9.46 2.81 -14.37
CA ASP A 58 9.85 4.22 -14.47
C ASP A 58 10.64 4.69 -13.23
N GLY A 59 10.97 3.79 -12.30
CA GLY A 59 11.70 4.11 -11.07
C GLY A 59 10.85 4.81 -10.01
N LYS A 60 9.52 4.78 -10.11
CA LYS A 60 8.62 5.43 -9.15
C LYS A 60 8.21 4.48 -8.03
N PRO A 61 8.17 4.94 -6.77
CA PRO A 61 7.66 4.14 -5.66
C PRO A 61 6.15 3.91 -5.81
N ARG A 62 5.71 2.69 -5.51
CA ARG A 62 4.29 2.30 -5.48
C ARG A 62 3.94 1.68 -4.13
N GLY A 63 2.78 2.03 -3.59
CA GLY A 63 2.15 1.34 -2.47
C GLY A 63 1.23 0.24 -2.95
N ILE A 64 1.18 -0.86 -2.21
CA ILE A 64 0.13 -1.87 -2.36
C ILE A 64 -0.48 -2.13 -0.99
N PHE A 65 -1.80 -2.17 -0.95
CA PHE A 65 -2.55 -2.60 0.21
C PHE A 65 -2.61 -4.14 0.23
N ILE A 66 -2.29 -4.74 1.37
CA ILE A 66 -2.15 -6.19 1.54
C ILE A 66 -3.08 -6.68 2.65
N ASP A 67 -4.34 -6.35 2.55
CA ASP A 67 -5.41 -7.05 3.28
C ASP A 67 -6.68 -6.88 2.43
N PHE A 68 -7.46 -7.95 2.26
CA PHE A 68 -8.68 -7.99 1.46
C PHE A 68 -9.83 -8.52 2.30
#